data_AF-H1D0X6-F1
#
_entry.id   AF-H1D0X6-F1
#
_cell.length_a   1.000
_cell.length_b   1.000
_cell.length_c   1.000
_cell.angle_alpha   90.00
_cell.angle_beta   90.00
_cell.angle_gamma   90.00
#
_symmetry.space_group_name_H-M   'P 1'
#
loop_
_entity.id
_entity.type
_entity.pdbx_description
1 polymer ?
#
loop_
_entity_poly.entity_id
_entity_poly.type
_entity_poly.pdbx_seq_one_letter_code
_entity_poly.pdbx_strand_id
1 'polypeptide(L)'
;MTQESLTYTAILEHVMDGMPGGVLMYRADEKEEILYANSWLIHMFGCHDMDDFMAVTGGSFKSLVHPRDVEKVEKDIERQISSGTNVFDYVNYRIFTKEGTEKTVEEFGHLIHVPGGRTPPPA
;
A
#
# COMPACT_ATOMS: atom_id res chain seq x y z
N MET A 1 27.98 4.44 3.70
CA MET A 1 27.03 3.74 4.59
C MET A 1 27.82 2.76 5.45
N THR A 2 27.53 2.66 6.75
CA THR A 2 28.27 1.78 7.68
C THR A 2 27.72 0.34 7.62
N GLN A 3 28.53 -0.66 7.98
CA GLN A 3 28.10 -2.07 8.05
C GLN A 3 26.89 -2.27 8.97
N GLU A 4 26.84 -1.52 10.08
CA GLU A 4 25.74 -1.49 11.03
C GLU A 4 24.42 -1.01 10.39
N SER A 5 24.46 0.05 9.59
CA SER A 5 23.30 0.56 8.86
C SER A 5 22.74 -0.47 7.86
N LEU A 6 23.60 -1.26 7.21
CA LEU A 6 23.18 -2.32 6.28
C LEU A 6 22.46 -3.46 7.02
N THR A 7 22.95 -3.84 8.21
CA THR A 7 22.31 -4.85 9.05
C THR A 7 20.91 -4.41 9.50
N TYR A 8 20.75 -3.14 9.90
CA TYR A 8 19.44 -2.61 10.29
C TYR A 8 18.43 -2.61 9.14
N THR A 9 18.84 -2.20 7.94
CA THR A 9 17.96 -2.23 6.76
C THR A 9 17.50 -3.65 6.46
N ALA A 10 18.41 -4.63 6.45
CA ALA A 10 18.05 -6.03 6.21
C ALA A 10 17.09 -6.58 7.27
N ILE A 11 17.28 -6.23 8.55
CA ILE A 11 16.36 -6.63 9.63
C ILE A 11 14.96 -6.03 9.39
N LEU A 12 14.88 -4.74 9.04
CA LEU A 12 13.59 -4.08 8.79
C LEU A 12 12.86 -4.70 7.59
N GLU A 13 13.57 -5.03 6.51
CA GLU A 13 13.00 -5.73 5.35
C GLU A 13 12.40 -7.08 5.76
N HIS A 14 13.13 -7.88 6.53
CA HIS A 14 12.62 -9.19 6.99
C HIS A 14 11.45 -9.05 7.97
N VAL A 15 11.46 -8.03 8.84
CA VAL A 15 10.35 -7.76 9.74
C VAL A 15 9.10 -7.36 8.96
N MET A 16 9.23 -6.46 7.99
CA MET A 16 8.12 -6.02 7.13
C MET A 16 7.57 -7.16 6.28
N ASP A 17 8.42 -8.06 5.79
CA ASP A 17 7.98 -9.24 5.04
C ASP A 17 7.30 -10.28 5.94
N GLY A 18 7.77 -10.43 7.17
CA GLY A 18 7.21 -11.35 8.18
C GLY A 18 5.95 -10.87 8.88
N MET A 19 5.48 -9.63 8.64
CA MET A 19 4.24 -9.13 9.24
C MET A 19 3.04 -9.94 8.73
N PRO A 20 2.07 -10.27 9.62
CA PRO A 20 0.87 -10.99 9.22
C PRO A 20 0.00 -10.11 8.31
N GLY A 21 -0.56 -10.74 7.27
CA GLY A 21 -1.40 -10.04 6.29
C GLY A 21 -0.59 -9.32 5.20
N GLY A 22 -1.29 -8.57 4.36
CA GLY A 22 -0.67 -7.78 3.31
C GLY A 22 -0.16 -6.44 3.85
N VAL A 23 1.09 -6.10 3.55
CA VAL A 23 1.67 -4.79 3.85
C VAL A 23 2.00 -4.10 2.53
N LEU A 24 1.48 -2.88 2.36
CA LEU A 24 1.71 -2.04 1.20
C LEU A 24 2.21 -0.68 1.66
N MET A 25 3.21 -0.13 0.98
CA MET A 25 3.56 1.28 1.09
C MET A 25 3.43 1.91 -0.29
N TYR A 26 2.73 3.03 -0.37
CA TYR A 26 2.59 3.81 -1.59
C TYR A 26 2.74 5.29 -1.30
N ARG A 27 3.05 6.06 -2.33
CA ARG A 27 3.19 7.51 -2.25
C ARG A 27 1.81 8.14 -2.21
N ALA A 28 1.50 8.90 -1.17
CA ALA A 28 0.20 9.57 -1.05
C ALA A 28 0.11 10.83 -1.95
N ASP A 29 0.35 10.71 -3.25
CA ASP A 29 0.14 11.77 -4.25
C ASP A 29 -0.78 11.28 -5.37
N GLU A 30 -1.04 12.12 -6.39
CA GLU A 30 -1.96 11.79 -7.48
C GLU A 30 -1.65 10.48 -8.23
N LYS A 31 -0.40 9.99 -8.18
CA LYS A 31 -0.02 8.74 -8.86
C LYS A 31 -0.23 7.52 -7.99
N GLU A 32 -0.27 7.69 -6.67
CA GLU A 32 -0.39 6.62 -5.71
C GLU A 32 0.63 5.49 -5.92
N GLU A 33 1.86 5.86 -6.29
CA GLU A 33 2.93 4.94 -6.70
C GLU A 33 3.26 3.95 -5.60
N ILE A 34 3.17 2.64 -5.90
CA ILE A 34 3.56 1.57 -4.99
C ILE A 34 5.08 1.58 -4.81
N LEU A 35 5.51 1.66 -3.56
CA LEU A 35 6.91 1.68 -3.15
C LEU A 35 7.38 0.33 -2.63
N TYR A 36 6.47 -0.44 -2.03
CA TYR A 36 6.75 -1.74 -1.41
C TYR A 36 5.47 -2.56 -1.25
N ALA A 37 5.59 -3.87 -1.43
CA ALA A 37 4.61 -4.85 -1.01
C ALA A 37 5.34 -6.05 -0.36
N ASN A 38 4.81 -6.60 0.72
CA ASN A 38 5.34 -7.85 1.28
C ASN A 38 4.91 -9.07 0.45
N SER A 39 5.61 -10.19 0.63
CA SER A 39 5.34 -11.45 -0.07
C SER A 39 3.90 -11.96 0.12
N TRP A 40 3.31 -11.75 1.30
CA TRP A 40 1.93 -12.11 1.59
C TRP A 40 0.91 -11.39 0.70
N LEU A 41 1.06 -10.08 0.50
CA LEU A 41 0.18 -9.31 -0.39
C LEU A 41 0.34 -9.75 -1.84
N ILE A 42 1.59 -9.92 -2.29
CA ILE A 42 1.92 -10.38 -3.65
C ILE A 42 1.23 -11.73 -3.92
N HIS A 43 1.38 -12.69 -3.01
CA HIS A 43 0.74 -14.01 -3.14
C HIS A 43 -0.79 -13.93 -3.04
N MET A 44 -1.35 -13.02 -2.23
CA MET A 44 -2.80 -12.82 -2.14
C MET A 44 -3.41 -12.43 -3.50
N PHE A 45 -2.69 -11.62 -4.28
CA PHE A 45 -3.02 -11.22 -5.65
C PHE A 45 -2.76 -12.31 -6.68
N GLY A 46 -2.22 -13.48 -6.30
CA GLY A 46 -1.86 -14.54 -7.24
C GLY A 46 -0.57 -14.25 -8.03
N CYS A 47 0.23 -13.28 -7.57
CA CYS A 47 1.48 -12.91 -8.23
C CYS A 47 2.65 -13.71 -7.66
N HIS A 48 3.69 -13.90 -8.47
CA HIS A 48 4.89 -14.65 -8.06
C HIS A 48 5.93 -13.79 -7.33
N ASP A 49 6.07 -12.54 -7.75
CA ASP A 49 7.05 -11.60 -7.24
C ASP A 49 6.57 -10.14 -7.42
N MET A 50 7.42 -9.19 -7.04
CA MET A 50 7.11 -7.77 -7.12
C MET A 50 6.91 -7.29 -8.56
N ASP A 51 7.69 -7.79 -9.53
CA ASP A 51 7.56 -7.36 -10.93
C ASP A 51 6.22 -7.81 -11.53
N ASP A 52 5.81 -9.05 -11.23
CA ASP A 52 4.50 -9.59 -11.60
C ASP A 52 3.35 -8.82 -10.92
N PHE A 53 3.51 -8.50 -9.64
CA PHE A 53 2.57 -7.67 -8.90
C PHE A 53 2.43 -6.26 -9.48
N MET A 54 3.53 -5.61 -9.84
CA MET A 54 3.52 -4.29 -10.48
C MET A 54 2.87 -4.34 -11.88
N ALA A 55 3.05 -5.44 -12.63
CA ALA A 55 2.39 -5.62 -13.92
C ALA A 55 0.87 -5.76 -13.79
N VAL A 56 0.38 -6.49 -12.78
CA VAL A 56 -1.06 -6.63 -12.50
C VAL A 56 -1.67 -5.33 -12.00
N THR A 57 -0.95 -4.63 -11.11
CA THR A 57 -1.45 -3.43 -10.43
C THR A 57 -1.12 -2.15 -11.18
N GLY A 58 -0.38 -2.17 -12.28
CA GLY A 58 0.10 -0.93 -12.92
C GLY A 58 0.94 -0.03 -12.01
N GLY A 59 1.41 -0.53 -10.87
CA GLY A 59 2.23 0.19 -9.90
C GLY A 59 1.52 1.29 -9.10
N SER A 60 0.19 1.25 -8.99
CA SER A 60 -0.60 2.28 -8.28
C SER A 60 -1.61 1.65 -7.32
N PHE A 61 -1.83 2.27 -6.15
CA PHE A 61 -2.83 1.81 -5.18
C PHE A 61 -4.25 1.76 -5.79
N LYS A 62 -4.64 2.80 -6.51
CA LYS A 62 -5.95 2.90 -7.20
C LYS A 62 -6.32 1.66 -8.02
N SER A 63 -5.35 1.01 -8.66
CA SER A 63 -5.58 -0.18 -9.50
C SER A 63 -5.68 -1.49 -8.73
N LEU A 64 -5.31 -1.52 -7.44
CA LEU A 64 -5.63 -2.65 -6.56
C LEU A 64 -7.14 -2.69 -6.30
N VAL A 65 -7.75 -1.51 -6.16
CA VAL A 65 -9.15 -1.34 -5.81
C VAL A 65 -10.02 -1.69 -7.01
N HIS A 66 -11.04 -2.52 -6.77
CA HIS A 66 -12.05 -2.86 -7.77
C HIS A 66 -12.62 -1.56 -8.36
N PRO A 67 -12.77 -1.42 -9.70
CA PRO A 67 -13.10 -0.14 -10.34
C PRO A 67 -14.38 0.55 -9.83
N ARG A 68 -15.34 -0.24 -9.35
CA ARG A 68 -16.59 0.26 -8.75
C ARG A 68 -16.46 0.77 -7.30
N ASP A 69 -15.36 0.45 -6.63
CA ASP A 69 -15.11 0.80 -5.24
C ASP A 69 -14.13 1.98 -5.12
N VAL A 70 -13.34 2.28 -6.17
CA VAL A 70 -12.31 3.34 -6.21
C VAL A 70 -12.79 4.66 -5.61
N GLU A 71 -13.84 5.26 -6.16
CA GLU A 71 -14.31 6.58 -5.72
C GLU A 71 -14.75 6.58 -4.25
N LYS A 72 -15.36 5.48 -3.81
CA LYS A 72 -15.80 5.33 -2.42
C LYS A 72 -14.58 5.22 -1.49
N VAL A 73 -13.61 4.38 -1.85
CA VAL A 73 -12.39 4.14 -1.06
C VAL A 73 -11.57 5.41 -0.93
N GLU A 74 -11.31 6.12 -2.03
CA GLU A 74 -10.54 7.38 -2.02
C GLU A 74 -11.20 8.42 -1.09
N LYS A 75 -12.52 8.62 -1.21
CA LYS A 75 -13.27 9.54 -0.34
C LYS A 75 -13.30 9.10 1.12
N ASP A 76 -13.35 7.80 1.38
CA ASP A 76 -13.35 7.25 2.74
C ASP A 76 -11.98 7.44 3.41
N ILE A 77 -10.89 7.21 2.68
CA ILE A 77 -9.52 7.46 3.17
C ILE A 77 -9.33 8.97 3.40
N GLU A 78 -9.61 9.82 2.41
CA GLU A 78 -9.42 11.27 2.48
C GLU A 78 -10.15 11.89 3.67
N ARG A 79 -11.42 11.50 3.88
CA ARG A 79 -12.21 11.97 5.02
C ARG A 79 -11.58 11.57 6.35
N GLN A 80 -11.07 10.34 6.47
CA GLN A 80 -10.48 9.84 7.71
C GLN A 80 -9.16 10.54 8.04
N ILE A 81 -8.25 10.64 7.06
CA ILE A 81 -6.93 11.27 7.26
C ILE A 81 -7.01 12.78 7.44
N SER A 82 -8.04 13.45 6.89
CA SER A 82 -8.27 14.89 7.08
C SER A 82 -8.57 15.28 8.53
N SER A 83 -8.93 14.31 9.38
CA SER A 83 -9.33 14.55 10.77
C SER A 83 -8.16 14.80 11.73
N GLY A 84 -6.91 14.58 11.29
CA GLY A 84 -5.72 14.95 12.06
C GLY A 84 -4.44 14.24 11.62
N THR A 85 -3.31 14.69 12.17
CA THR A 85 -2.02 13.99 12.05
C THR A 85 -2.00 12.80 13.00
N ASN A 86 -1.65 11.59 12.52
CA ASN A 86 -1.61 10.34 13.29
C ASN A 86 -2.98 9.64 13.49
N VAL A 87 -3.80 9.64 12.43
CA VAL A 87 -5.05 8.88 12.37
C VAL A 87 -4.83 7.65 11.48
N PHE A 88 -5.28 6.49 11.95
CA PHE A 88 -5.41 5.31 11.11
C PHE A 88 -6.72 5.40 10.35
N ASP A 89 -6.67 5.21 9.04
CA ASP A 89 -7.86 5.03 8.22
C ASP A 89 -8.19 3.54 8.10
N TYR A 90 -9.46 3.25 7.83
CA TYR A 90 -9.95 1.91 7.58
C TYR A 90 -10.85 1.90 6.36
N VAL A 91 -10.62 0.95 5.46
CA VAL A 91 -11.50 0.69 4.32
C VAL A 91 -11.70 -0.81 4.11
N ASN A 92 -12.88 -1.13 3.58
CA ASN A 92 -13.23 -2.47 3.14
C ASN A 92 -13.68 -2.38 1.68
N TYR A 93 -12.94 -3.05 0.81
CA TYR A 93 -13.12 -2.96 -0.64
C TYR A 93 -12.78 -4.26 -1.32
N ARG A 94 -13.16 -4.36 -2.60
CA ARG A 94 -12.87 -5.53 -3.41
C ARG A 94 -11.60 -5.34 -4.20
N ILE A 95 -10.87 -6.42 -4.44
CA ILE A 95 -9.70 -6.50 -5.32
C ILE A 95 -9.94 -7.55 -6.39
N PHE A 96 -9.15 -7.51 -7.46
CA PHE A 96 -9.01 -8.64 -8.39
C PHE A 96 -7.63 -9.27 -8.26
N THR A 97 -7.57 -10.60 -8.18
CA THR A 97 -6.32 -11.32 -8.38
C THR A 97 -5.90 -11.26 -9.86
N LYS A 98 -4.68 -11.68 -10.15
CA LYS A 98 -4.13 -11.83 -11.50
C LYS A 98 -5.05 -12.64 -12.44
N GLU A 99 -5.73 -13.64 -11.90
CA GLU A 99 -6.67 -14.53 -12.61
C GLU A 99 -8.09 -13.95 -12.69
N GLY A 100 -8.32 -12.73 -12.20
CA GLY A 100 -9.62 -12.06 -12.19
C GLY A 100 -10.57 -12.54 -11.09
N THR A 101 -10.07 -13.24 -10.07
CA THR A 101 -10.91 -13.62 -8.92
C THR A 101 -11.16 -12.40 -8.05
N GLU A 102 -12.43 -12.08 -7.81
CA GLU A 102 -12.81 -11.01 -6.88
C GLU A 102 -12.64 -11.48 -5.44
N LYS A 103 -11.99 -10.66 -4.60
CA LYS A 103 -11.86 -10.88 -3.15
C LYS A 103 -12.20 -9.59 -2.41
N THR A 104 -12.82 -9.71 -1.23
CA THR A 104 -12.97 -8.59 -0.30
C THR A 104 -11.77 -8.56 0.64
N VAL A 105 -11.21 -7.37 0.85
CA VAL A 105 -10.13 -7.12 1.79
C VAL A 105 -10.52 -6.03 2.79
N GLU A 106 -9.94 -6.13 3.98
CA GLU A 106 -9.96 -5.10 5.01
C GLU A 106 -8.55 -4.51 5.09
N GLU A 107 -8.45 -3.19 5.03
CA GLU A 107 -7.18 -2.48 5.04
C GLU A 107 -7.20 -1.39 6.10
N PHE A 108 -6.09 -1.28 6.81
CA PHE A 108 -5.84 -0.28 7.84
C PHE A 108 -4.64 0.55 7.41
N GLY A 109 -4.90 1.78 6.97
CA GLY A 109 -3.91 2.71 6.47
C GLY A 109 -3.37 3.63 7.55
N HIS A 110 -2.17 4.17 7.32
CA HIS A 110 -1.62 5.25 8.11
C HIS A 110 -0.78 6.19 7.25
N LEU A 111 -1.24 7.44 7.11
CA LEU A 111 -0.49 8.48 6.41
C LEU A 111 0.72 8.93 7.24
N ILE A 112 1.91 8.58 6.76
CA ILE A 112 3.18 8.98 7.37
C ILE A 112 3.86 10.13 6.61
N HIS A 113 4.40 11.09 7.35
CA HIS A 113 5.19 12.18 6.80
C HIS A 113 6.66 11.91 7.06
N VAL A 114 7.40 11.56 6.01
CA VAL A 114 8.85 11.31 6.12
C VAL A 114 9.59 12.64 5.93
N PRO A 115 10.47 13.06 6.87
CA PRO A 115 11.29 14.26 6.70
C PRO A 115 12.10 14.22 5.40
N GLY A 116 11.97 15.25 4.56
CA GLY A 116 12.60 15.31 3.24
C GLY A 116 11.86 14.55 2.12
N GLY A 117 10.76 13.86 2.45
CA GLY A 117 9.81 13.35 1.46
C GLY A 117 9.01 14.50 0.83
N ARG A 118 8.55 14.31 -0.41
CA ARG A 118 7.57 15.23 -1.01
C ARG A 118 6.25 15.05 -0.26
N THR A 119 5.91 15.99 0.59
CA THR A 119 4.53 16.15 1.05
C THR A 119 3.69 16.68 -0.11
N PRO A 120 2.50 16.11 -0.38
CA PRO A 120 1.54 16.74 -1.26
C PRO A 120 1.23 18.14 -0.72
N PRO A 121 1.02 19.15 -1.58
CA PRO A 121 0.44 20.40 -1.12
C PRO A 121 -0.94 20.09 -0.49
N PRO A 122 -1.33 20.83 0.56
CA PRO A 122 -2.71 20.74 1.05
C PRO A 122 -3.68 21.10 -0.09
N ALA A 123 -4.79 20.36 -0.15
CA ALA A 123 -5.90 20.56 -1.09
C ALA A 123 -6.50 21.98 -0.98
#